data_AF-A0A162J7K9-F1
#
_entry.id   AF-A0A162J7K9-F1
#
_cell.length_a   1.000
_cell.length_b   1.000
_cell.length_c   1.000
_cell.angle_alpha   90.00
_cell.angle_beta   90.00
_cell.angle_gamma   90.00
#
_symmetry.space_group_name_H-M   'P 1'
#
loop_
_entity.id
_entity.type
_entity.pdbx_description
1 polymer ?
#
loop_
_entity_poly.entity_id
_entity_poly.type
_entity_poly.pdbx_seq_one_letter_code
_entity_poly.pdbx_strand_id
1 'polypeptide(L)'
;MENNLVVFNNEQFGAVRTVAMNNEPWFVAKDVADILGYSQTQAMLKRLDEEDFMSSKLDGMNMLSTIINESGLYSAILGSKKPEAKKFKRWVTAEVLPTIRKNGMYITDKLLDDTDFLVKTVARLAEERKARLLLEQQNAEKTALIEEQKPKIDYFNAFMSDGKTGTTTQLAGYINQYFRITLSAQTLNKLLLEMGVLNKKVGWSISKKTGKPKHKGNYIINTKYAGMGWHVYVQGVADDGTSSTQLRWTNIGVYEIIQFIDKHKQKYGIA
;
A
#
# COMPACT_ATOMS: atom_id res chain seq x y z
N MET A 1 2.02 20.36 5.51
CA MET A 1 1.35 20.07 6.79
C MET A 1 1.45 21.35 7.60
N GLU A 2 0.34 21.86 8.11
CA GLU A 2 0.30 23.05 8.97
C GLU A 2 0.93 22.69 10.33
N ASN A 3 1.97 23.42 10.73
CA ASN A 3 2.71 23.16 11.96
C ASN A 3 2.18 24.12 13.03
N ASN A 4 0.96 23.87 13.48
CA ASN A 4 0.28 24.72 14.44
C ASN A 4 1.05 24.78 15.77
N LEU A 5 1.45 26.00 16.14
CA LEU A 5 2.18 26.30 17.37
C LEU A 5 1.21 26.35 18.55
N VAL A 6 1.42 25.48 19.54
CA VAL A 6 0.64 25.39 20.78
C VAL A 6 1.55 25.72 21.96
N VAL A 7 1.04 26.41 22.98
CA VAL A 7 1.83 26.69 24.20
C VAL A 7 1.55 25.63 25.25
N PHE A 8 2.59 24.90 25.65
CA PHE A 8 2.56 23.99 26.78
C PHE A 8 2.90 24.73 28.07
N ASN A 9 1.97 24.75 29.03
CA ASN A 9 2.18 25.38 30.33
C ASN A 9 2.47 24.34 31.40
N ASN A 10 3.57 24.52 32.14
CA ASN A 10 3.90 23.72 33.32
C ASN A 10 4.11 24.65 34.52
N GLU A 11 3.53 24.31 35.67
CA GLU A 11 3.61 25.13 36.89
C GLU A 11 5.04 25.38 37.39
N GLN A 12 5.98 24.47 37.08
CA GLN A 12 7.37 24.54 37.55
C GLN A 12 8.33 25.12 36.50
N PHE A 13 7.97 25.05 35.21
CA PHE A 13 8.85 25.43 34.09
C PHE A 13 8.32 26.58 33.25
N GLY A 14 7.11 27.07 33.50
CA GLY A 14 6.48 28.14 32.73
C GLY A 14 5.92 27.65 31.40
N ALA A 15 5.84 28.57 30.44
CA ALA A 15 5.27 28.36 29.11
C ALA A 15 6.37 27.98 28.11
N VAL A 16 6.24 26.82 27.44
CA VAL A 16 7.10 26.38 26.34
C VAL A 16 6.27 26.29 25.08
N ARG A 17 6.73 26.91 23.99
CA ARG A 17 6.06 26.74 22.69
C ARG A 17 6.37 25.36 22.12
N THR A 18 5.33 24.70 21.62
CA THR A 18 5.33 23.31 21.16
C THR A 18 4.64 23.19 19.81
N VAL A 19 5.09 22.26 18.98
CA VAL A 19 4.51 21.95 17.68
C VAL A 19 4.30 20.44 17.61
N ALA A 20 3.15 20.01 17.11
CA ALA A 20 2.91 18.58 16.88
C ALA A 20 3.44 18.17 15.51
N MET A 21 4.44 17.28 15.46
CA MET A 21 4.95 16.69 14.23
C MET A 21 4.95 15.18 14.35
N ASN A 22 4.40 14.48 13.36
CA ASN A 22 4.24 13.01 13.38
C ASN A 22 3.54 12.48 14.65
N ASN A 23 2.58 13.24 15.17
CA ASN A 23 1.86 12.92 16.41
C ASN A 23 2.74 12.92 17.69
N GLU A 24 3.94 13.52 17.62
CA GLU A 24 4.85 13.73 18.74
C GLU A 24 5.06 15.23 19.00
N PRO A 25 5.25 15.64 20.27
CA PRO A 25 5.50 17.03 20.61
C PRO A 25 6.96 17.42 20.35
N TRP A 26 7.15 18.55 19.69
CA TRP A 26 8.44 19.21 19.49
C TRP A 26 8.46 20.57 20.17
N PHE A 27 9.51 20.87 20.93
CA PHE A 27 9.59 22.05 21.79
C PHE A 27 10.55 23.08 21.20
N VAL A 28 10.20 24.37 21.27
CA VAL A 28 11.09 25.44 20.82
C VAL A 28 12.33 25.50 21.71
N ALA A 29 13.50 25.23 21.12
CA ALA A 29 14.75 25.08 21.85
C ALA A 29 15.14 26.35 22.62
N LYS A 30 14.78 27.52 22.09
CA LYS A 30 15.04 28.81 22.74
C LYS A 30 14.33 28.93 24.08
N ASP A 31 13.05 28.58 24.13
CA ASP A 31 12.24 28.69 25.35
C ASP A 31 12.82 27.76 26.43
N VAL A 32 13.16 26.53 26.04
CA VAL A 32 13.78 25.54 26.94
C VAL A 32 15.14 26.03 27.44
N ALA A 33 15.98 26.58 26.56
CA ALA A 33 17.28 27.14 26.94
C ALA A 33 17.14 28.28 27.95
N ASP A 34 16.20 29.20 27.73
CA ASP A 34 15.93 30.34 28.61
C ASP A 34 15.45 29.87 30.00
N ILE A 35 14.49 28.93 30.02
CA ILE A 35 13.97 28.30 31.25
C ILE A 35 15.08 27.60 32.02
N LEU A 36 15.96 26.86 31.34
CA LEU A 36 17.09 26.18 31.96
C LEU A 36 18.27 27.11 32.27
N GLY A 37 18.23 28.37 31.83
CA GLY A 37 19.22 29.42 32.09
C GLY A 37 20.52 29.26 31.31
N TYR A 38 20.45 28.70 30.11
CA TYR A 38 21.54 28.77 29.17
C TYR A 38 21.65 30.18 28.60
N SER A 39 22.87 30.71 28.49
CA SER A 39 23.11 32.03 27.88
C SER A 39 22.81 32.06 26.38
N GLN A 40 22.93 30.91 25.72
CA GLN A 40 22.64 30.73 24.30
C GLN A 40 22.04 29.35 24.09
N THR A 41 21.04 29.26 23.21
CA THR A 41 20.44 27.98 22.81
C THR A 41 21.49 26.99 22.31
N GLN A 42 22.50 27.45 21.57
CA GLN A 42 23.57 26.59 21.06
C GLN A 42 24.39 25.91 22.18
N ALA A 43 24.50 26.52 23.36
CA ALA A 43 25.20 25.91 24.49
C ALA A 43 24.43 24.72 25.08
N MET A 44 23.10 24.73 24.97
CA MET A 44 22.25 23.59 25.30
C MET A 44 22.34 22.52 24.20
N LEU A 45 22.19 22.92 22.93
CA LEU A 45 22.19 22.00 21.78
C LEU A 45 23.49 21.21 21.64
N LYS A 46 24.65 21.80 21.98
CA LYS A 46 25.95 21.10 22.01
C LYS A 46 26.02 19.91 22.96
N ARG A 47 25.03 19.73 23.84
CA ARG A 47 24.93 18.63 24.80
C ARG A 47 23.85 17.62 24.43
N LEU A 48 23.15 17.85 23.32
CA LEU A 48 22.12 16.95 22.79
C LEU A 48 22.70 16.17 21.62
N ASP A 49 22.11 15.00 21.37
CA ASP A 49 22.43 14.21 20.19
C ASP A 49 21.85 14.90 18.93
N GLU A 50 22.49 14.68 17.78
CA GLU A 50 22.09 15.36 16.53
C GLU A 50 20.67 15.01 16.07
N GLU A 51 20.16 13.84 16.47
CA GLU A 51 18.79 13.40 16.18
C GLU A 51 17.72 14.04 17.06
N ASP A 52 18.12 14.67 18.17
CA ASP A 52 17.22 15.24 19.16
C ASP A 52 16.79 16.68 18.86
N PHE A 53 17.34 17.29 17.79
CA PHE A 53 16.98 18.64 17.39
C PHE A 53 16.99 18.84 15.87
N MET A 54 16.17 19.76 15.38
CA MET A 54 16.16 20.17 13.98
C MET A 54 15.73 21.62 13.81
N SER A 55 15.97 22.16 12.61
CA SER A 55 15.46 23.48 12.22
C SER A 55 14.13 23.32 11.48
N SER A 56 13.09 23.99 11.97
CA SER A 56 11.76 23.96 11.35
C SER A 56 11.19 25.37 11.20
N LYS A 57 10.41 25.58 10.14
CA LYS A 57 9.65 26.82 9.95
C LYS A 57 8.33 26.65 10.68
N LEU A 58 8.10 27.48 11.70
CA LEU A 58 6.92 27.44 12.54
C LEU A 58 5.91 28.51 12.09
N ASP A 59 4.63 28.18 12.12
CA ASP A 59 3.58 29.14 11.79
C ASP A 59 3.57 30.29 12.81
N GLY A 60 3.51 31.53 12.31
CA GLY A 60 3.66 32.75 13.11
C GLY A 60 5.11 33.17 13.38
N MET A 61 6.11 32.44 12.87
CA MET A 61 7.51 32.83 12.94
C MET A 61 8.11 33.13 11.55
N ASN A 62 8.75 34.29 11.43
CA ASN A 62 9.38 34.73 10.17
C ASN A 62 10.71 34.03 9.87
N MET A 63 11.27 33.26 10.81
CA MET A 63 12.58 32.61 10.67
C MET A 63 12.49 31.13 11.06
N LEU A 64 13.42 30.34 10.51
CA LEU A 64 13.66 28.97 10.97
C LEU A 64 14.00 29.01 12.46
N SER A 65 13.29 28.17 13.23
CA SER A 65 13.51 28.00 14.65
C SER A 65 14.03 26.60 14.92
N THR A 66 14.99 26.49 15.84
CA THR A 66 15.42 25.19 16.32
C THR A 66 14.39 24.64 17.28
N ILE A 67 13.95 23.41 17.02
CA ILE A 67 13.05 22.64 17.86
C ILE A 67 13.77 21.39 18.36
N ILE A 68 13.42 20.92 19.55
CA ILE A 68 13.93 19.69 20.16
C ILE A 68 12.79 18.71 20.39
N ASN A 69 13.05 17.41 20.25
CA ASN A 69 12.08 16.37 20.59
C ASN A 69 12.04 16.17 22.12
N GLU A 70 11.21 15.22 22.57
CA GLU A 70 11.06 14.91 23.99
C GLU A 70 12.34 14.30 24.61
N SER A 71 13.10 13.49 23.85
CA SER A 71 14.39 12.95 24.26
C SER A 71 15.40 14.06 24.58
N GLY A 72 15.58 15.01 23.65
CA GLY A 72 16.46 16.17 23.80
C GLY A 72 16.07 17.07 24.96
N LEU A 73 14.76 17.26 25.16
CA LEU A 73 14.24 18.01 26.32
C LEU A 73 14.68 17.35 27.64
N TYR A 74 14.50 16.02 27.78
CA TYR A 74 14.89 15.30 28.98
C TYR A 74 16.40 15.31 29.19
N SER A 75 17.19 15.11 28.13
CA SER A 75 18.65 15.22 28.17
C SER A 75 19.09 16.61 28.69
N ALA A 76 18.48 17.68 28.20
CA ALA A 76 18.77 19.05 28.66
C ALA A 76 18.42 19.26 30.15
N ILE A 77 17.26 18.76 30.60
CA ILE A 77 16.80 18.90 31.99
C ILE A 77 17.70 18.10 32.94
N LEU A 78 18.03 16.84 32.61
CA LEU A 78 18.83 15.95 33.46
C LEU A 78 20.26 16.45 33.67
N GLY A 79 20.81 17.19 32.69
CA GLY A 79 22.12 17.85 32.75
C GLY A 79 22.10 19.26 33.38
N SER A 80 20.93 19.83 33.64
CA SER A 80 20.82 21.19 34.20
C SER A 80 21.14 21.23 35.70
N LYS A 81 21.73 22.35 36.14
CA LYS A 81 22.04 22.62 37.55
C LYS A 81 20.99 23.50 38.25
N LYS A 82 19.97 23.98 37.53
CA LYS A 82 18.93 24.84 38.10
C LYS A 82 18.11 24.14 39.20
N PRO A 83 17.69 24.85 40.26
CA PRO A 83 16.85 24.27 41.32
C PRO A 83 15.57 23.61 40.79
N GLU A 84 14.91 24.21 39.80
CA GLU A 84 13.67 23.71 39.19
C GLU A 84 13.92 22.39 38.44
N ALA A 85 14.99 22.35 37.63
CA ALA A 85 15.41 21.13 36.94
C ALA A 85 15.81 20.01 37.92
N LYS A 86 16.43 20.35 39.06
CA LYS A 86 16.73 19.38 40.13
C LYS A 86 15.47 18.78 40.74
N LYS A 87 14.40 19.58 40.95
CA LYS A 87 13.12 19.09 41.47
C LYS A 87 12.51 18.07 40.51
N PHE A 88 12.42 18.39 39.22
CA PHE A 88 11.92 17.46 38.20
C PHE A 88 12.78 16.21 38.10
N LYS A 89 14.11 16.36 38.02
CA LYS A 89 15.04 15.22 38.02
C LYS A 89 14.81 14.31 39.22
N ARG A 90 14.65 14.89 40.43
CA ARG A 90 14.40 14.11 41.64
C ARG A 90 13.05 13.41 41.60
N TRP A 91 11.99 14.09 41.17
CA TRP A 91 10.67 13.50 41.00
C TRP A 91 10.70 12.32 40.01
N VAL A 92 11.28 12.51 38.82
CA VAL A 92 11.41 11.43 37.82
C VAL A 92 12.21 10.24 38.38
N THR A 93 13.36 10.50 39.01
CA THR A 93 14.28 9.44 39.46
C THR A 93 13.87 8.74 40.76
N ALA A 94 13.14 9.41 41.65
CA ALA A 94 12.75 8.86 42.94
C ALA A 94 11.31 8.30 42.94
N GLU A 95 10.44 8.82 42.07
CA GLU A 95 9.03 8.46 42.05
C GLU A 95 8.65 7.77 40.73
N VAL A 96 8.78 8.47 39.60
CA VAL A 96 8.26 7.99 38.30
C VAL A 96 8.96 6.70 37.86
N LEU A 97 10.29 6.73 37.69
CA LEU A 97 11.05 5.57 37.21
C LEU A 97 10.98 4.36 38.16
N PRO A 98 11.10 4.52 39.50
CA PRO A 98 10.90 3.40 40.42
C PRO A 98 9.49 2.81 40.36
N THR A 99 8.45 3.64 40.16
CA THR A 99 7.06 3.18 40.03
C THR A 99 6.86 2.40 38.75
N ILE A 100 7.34 2.91 37.61
CA ILE A 100 7.31 2.19 36.33
C ILE A 100 8.07 0.86 36.44
N ARG A 101 9.25 0.84 37.05
CA ARG A 101 10.03 -0.40 37.23
C ARG A 101 9.30 -1.45 38.06
N LYS A 102 8.58 -1.04 39.11
CA LYS A 102 7.85 -1.95 40.01
C LYS A 102 6.53 -2.44 39.41
N ASN A 103 5.78 -1.53 38.79
CA ASN A 103 4.38 -1.74 38.43
C ASN A 103 4.15 -1.84 36.91
N GLY A 104 5.16 -1.56 36.09
CA GLY A 104 5.06 -1.50 34.63
C GLY A 104 4.42 -0.21 34.10
N MET A 105 3.92 0.67 34.97
CA MET A 105 3.27 1.93 34.60
C MET A 105 3.35 2.97 35.73
N TYR A 106 3.16 4.25 35.39
CA TYR A 106 2.96 5.34 36.34
C TYR A 106 1.51 5.83 36.24
N ILE A 107 0.77 5.76 37.34
CA ILE A 107 -0.62 6.24 37.45
C ILE A 107 -0.63 7.32 38.52
N THR A 108 -1.27 8.44 38.25
CA THR A 108 -1.45 9.52 39.22
C THR A 108 -2.59 9.21 40.20
N ASP A 109 -2.52 9.72 41.42
CA ASP A 109 -3.56 9.48 42.45
C ASP A 109 -4.96 9.88 41.97
N LYS A 110 -5.05 11.03 41.28
CA LYS A 110 -6.31 11.50 40.65
C LYS A 110 -6.93 10.46 39.71
N LEU A 111 -6.09 9.69 39.01
CA LEU A 111 -6.55 8.68 38.07
C LEU A 111 -6.86 7.36 38.77
N LEU A 112 -6.17 7.04 39.88
CA LEU A 112 -6.51 5.91 40.76
C LEU A 112 -7.88 6.10 41.42
N ASP A 113 -8.20 7.33 41.82
CA ASP A 113 -9.50 7.69 42.40
C ASP A 113 -10.67 7.46 41.41
N ASP A 114 -10.39 7.45 40.09
CA ASP A 114 -11.34 7.09 39.03
C ASP A 114 -10.99 5.71 38.42
N THR A 115 -11.10 4.68 39.28
CA THR A 115 -10.79 3.30 38.90
C THR A 115 -11.67 2.80 37.73
N ASP A 116 -12.93 3.23 37.65
CA ASP A 116 -13.85 2.82 36.60
C ASP A 116 -13.40 3.33 35.21
N PHE A 117 -12.95 4.58 35.14
CA PHE A 117 -12.38 5.12 33.91
C PHE A 117 -11.12 4.38 33.48
N LEU A 118 -10.23 4.05 34.43
CA LEU A 118 -9.01 3.29 34.16
C LEU A 118 -9.31 1.91 33.55
N VAL A 119 -10.19 1.15 34.18
CA VAL A 119 -10.54 -0.21 33.73
C VAL A 119 -11.15 -0.15 32.32
N LYS A 120 -12.08 0.76 32.07
CA LYS A 120 -12.69 0.95 30.74
C LYS A 120 -11.67 1.34 29.69
N THR A 121 -10.74 2.24 30.03
CA THR A 121 -9.71 2.71 29.10
C THR A 121 -8.75 1.59 28.72
N VAL A 122 -8.25 0.83 29.70
CA VAL A 122 -7.34 -0.30 29.45
C VAL A 122 -8.05 -1.40 28.64
N ALA A 123 -9.30 -1.71 28.96
CA ALA A 123 -10.09 -2.69 28.20
C ALA A 123 -10.24 -2.29 26.72
N ARG A 124 -10.65 -1.04 26.46
CA ARG A 124 -10.78 -0.51 25.09
C ARG A 124 -9.45 -0.57 24.32
N LEU A 125 -8.34 -0.15 24.93
CA LEU A 125 -7.01 -0.20 24.30
C LEU A 125 -6.57 -1.64 24.00
N ALA A 126 -6.89 -2.59 24.88
CA ALA A 126 -6.61 -4.00 24.64
C ALA A 126 -7.42 -4.57 23.46
N GLU A 127 -8.68 -4.17 23.33
CA GLU A 127 -9.54 -4.54 22.20
C GLU A 127 -9.04 -3.94 20.89
N GLU A 128 -8.72 -2.64 20.87
CA GLU A 128 -8.14 -1.96 19.69
C GLU A 128 -6.84 -2.64 19.23
N ARG A 129 -5.98 -3.02 20.17
CA ARG A 129 -4.74 -3.74 19.85
C ARG A 129 -5.01 -5.10 19.22
N LYS A 130 -5.96 -5.87 19.76
CA LYS A 130 -6.35 -7.18 19.19
C LYS A 130 -6.92 -7.02 17.78
N ALA A 131 -7.79 -6.03 17.57
CA ALA A 131 -8.36 -5.75 16.26
C ALA A 131 -7.28 -5.36 15.24
N ARG A 132 -6.31 -4.52 15.65
CA ARG A 132 -5.18 -4.13 14.79
C ARG A 132 -4.31 -5.32 14.40
N LEU A 133 -3.96 -6.18 15.36
CA LEU A 133 -3.15 -7.37 15.08
C LEU A 133 -3.84 -8.33 14.11
N LEU A 134 -5.16 -8.53 14.28
CA LEU A 134 -5.94 -9.36 13.36
C LEU A 134 -5.98 -8.75 11.95
N LEU A 135 -6.15 -7.43 11.86
CA LEU A 135 -6.15 -6.73 10.59
C LEU A 135 -4.79 -6.79 9.89
N GLU A 136 -3.69 -6.64 10.64
CA GLU A 136 -2.33 -6.77 10.13
C GLU A 136 -2.07 -8.18 9.60
N GLN A 137 -2.52 -9.22 10.31
CA GLN A 137 -2.45 -10.62 9.84
C GLN A 137 -3.24 -10.82 8.55
N GLN A 138 -4.50 -10.36 8.50
CA GLN A 138 -5.33 -10.47 7.29
C GLN A 138 -4.71 -9.72 6.11
N ASN A 139 -4.11 -8.55 6.35
CA ASN A 139 -3.44 -7.79 5.31
C ASN A 139 -2.17 -8.49 4.82
N ALA A 140 -1.39 -9.10 5.71
CA ALA A 140 -0.24 -9.90 5.34
C ALA A 140 -0.65 -11.12 4.49
N GLU A 141 -1.70 -11.84 4.88
CA GLU A 141 -2.25 -12.97 4.12
C GLU A 141 -2.75 -12.54 2.73
N LYS A 142 -3.53 -11.45 2.65
CA LYS A 142 -3.99 -10.89 1.37
C LYS A 142 -2.82 -10.46 0.48
N THR A 143 -1.81 -9.83 1.07
CA THR A 143 -0.63 -9.37 0.32
C THR A 143 0.18 -10.55 -0.21
N ALA A 144 0.36 -11.60 0.59
CA ALA A 144 1.01 -12.84 0.15
C ALA A 144 0.24 -13.50 -1.00
N LEU A 145 -1.10 -13.56 -0.91
CA LEU A 145 -1.94 -14.08 -1.99
C LEU A 145 -1.82 -13.24 -3.27
N ILE A 146 -1.80 -11.91 -3.14
CA ILE A 146 -1.59 -11.00 -4.28
C ILE A 146 -0.22 -11.23 -4.91
N GLU A 147 0.84 -11.36 -4.11
CA GLU A 147 2.21 -11.59 -4.62
C GLU A 147 2.34 -12.96 -5.30
N GLU A 148 1.65 -14.00 -4.81
CA GLU A 148 1.56 -15.30 -5.49
C GLU A 148 0.86 -15.19 -6.86
N GLN A 149 -0.17 -14.34 -6.96
CA GLN A 149 -0.93 -14.11 -8.19
C GLN A 149 -0.28 -13.11 -9.15
N LYS A 150 0.61 -12.26 -8.65
CA LYS A 150 1.32 -11.20 -9.40
C LYS A 150 2.03 -11.67 -10.66
N PRO A 151 2.79 -12.78 -10.70
CA PRO A 151 3.39 -13.26 -11.97
C PRO A 151 2.32 -13.61 -13.02
N LYS A 152 1.11 -14.01 -12.61
CA LYS A 152 -0.01 -14.28 -13.53
C LYS A 152 -0.57 -12.98 -14.12
N ILE A 153 -0.66 -11.94 -13.30
CA ILE A 153 -1.22 -10.62 -13.63
C ILE A 153 -0.21 -9.77 -14.44
N ASP A 154 1.05 -9.73 -14.04
CA ASP A 154 2.09 -8.92 -14.68
C ASP A 154 2.41 -9.40 -16.09
N TYR A 155 2.50 -10.72 -16.28
CA TYR A 155 2.67 -11.29 -17.62
C TYR A 155 1.43 -11.05 -18.49
N PHE A 156 0.25 -11.06 -17.87
CA PHE A 156 -1.01 -10.76 -18.56
C PHE A 156 -1.05 -9.30 -19.04
N ASN A 157 -0.56 -8.36 -18.24
CA ASN A 157 -0.46 -6.95 -18.60
C ASN A 157 0.63 -6.71 -19.67
N ALA A 158 1.78 -7.38 -19.59
CA ALA A 158 2.86 -7.31 -20.59
C ALA A 158 2.43 -7.85 -21.97
N PHE A 159 1.46 -8.76 -21.96
CA PHE A 159 0.91 -9.41 -23.15
C PHE A 159 -0.09 -8.52 -23.93
N MET A 160 -0.73 -7.56 -23.27
CA MET A 160 -1.74 -6.68 -23.86
C MET A 160 -1.10 -5.39 -24.42
N SER A 161 -0.81 -5.35 -25.73
CA SER A 161 -0.41 -4.10 -26.40
C SER A 161 -1.61 -3.16 -26.56
N ASP A 162 -1.51 -1.94 -26.02
CA ASP A 162 -2.33 -0.76 -26.36
C ASP A 162 -3.86 -0.80 -26.19
N GLY A 163 -4.42 -1.70 -25.38
CA GLY A 163 -5.83 -1.53 -24.98
C GLY A 163 -6.60 -2.78 -24.57
N LYS A 164 -6.15 -3.48 -23.54
CA LYS A 164 -6.94 -4.48 -22.77
C LYS A 164 -7.43 -5.72 -23.54
N THR A 165 -6.99 -5.95 -24.78
CA THR A 165 -7.46 -7.10 -25.61
C THR A 165 -6.39 -7.71 -26.51
N GLY A 166 -6.43 -9.03 -26.73
CA GLY A 166 -5.42 -9.79 -27.48
C GLY A 166 -6.01 -10.68 -28.57
N THR A 167 -5.26 -10.94 -29.64
CA THR A 167 -5.64 -11.94 -30.67
C THR A 167 -5.52 -13.37 -30.15
N THR A 168 -6.15 -14.34 -30.82
CA THR A 168 -5.96 -15.76 -30.48
C THR A 168 -4.51 -16.23 -30.60
N THR A 169 -3.73 -15.67 -31.54
CA THR A 169 -2.30 -15.98 -31.67
C THR A 169 -1.51 -15.51 -30.47
N GLN A 170 -1.78 -14.28 -30.06
CA GLN A 170 -1.23 -13.74 -28.83
C GLN A 170 -1.66 -14.67 -27.67
N LEU A 171 -2.96 -15.01 -27.52
CA LEU A 171 -3.44 -15.82 -26.40
C LEU A 171 -2.76 -17.19 -26.33
N ALA A 172 -2.52 -17.84 -27.47
CA ALA A 172 -1.77 -19.09 -27.53
C ALA A 172 -0.32 -18.92 -27.02
N GLY A 173 0.35 -17.81 -27.36
CA GLY A 173 1.67 -17.48 -26.83
C GLY A 173 1.67 -17.32 -25.31
N TYR A 174 0.65 -16.64 -24.76
CA TYR A 174 0.49 -16.48 -23.32
C TYR A 174 0.33 -17.84 -22.62
N ILE A 175 -0.57 -18.69 -23.13
CA ILE A 175 -0.85 -20.03 -22.58
C ILE A 175 0.40 -20.92 -22.60
N ASN A 176 1.18 -20.86 -23.69
CA ASN A 176 2.43 -21.62 -23.82
C ASN A 176 3.43 -21.28 -22.72
N GLN A 177 3.61 -20.00 -22.43
CA GLN A 177 4.53 -19.56 -21.38
C GLN A 177 3.99 -19.88 -19.99
N TYR A 178 2.70 -19.65 -19.75
CA TYR A 178 2.07 -19.90 -18.45
C TYR A 178 2.11 -21.38 -18.04
N PHE A 179 1.76 -22.29 -18.95
CA PHE A 179 1.73 -23.74 -18.68
C PHE A 179 3.00 -24.47 -19.10
N ARG A 180 3.99 -23.77 -19.66
CA ARG A 180 5.20 -24.37 -20.28
C ARG A 180 4.86 -25.45 -21.32
N ILE A 181 3.91 -25.15 -22.20
CA ILE A 181 3.49 -26.03 -23.29
C ILE A 181 3.74 -25.43 -24.67
N THR A 182 3.53 -26.24 -25.72
CA THR A 182 3.60 -25.79 -27.11
C THR A 182 2.25 -25.97 -27.79
N LEU A 183 1.52 -24.86 -27.93
CA LEU A 183 0.19 -24.79 -28.50
C LEU A 183 0.16 -23.70 -29.58
N SER A 184 -0.31 -24.07 -30.77
CA SER A 184 -0.50 -23.12 -31.87
C SER A 184 -1.86 -22.41 -31.75
N ALA A 185 -2.00 -21.24 -32.36
CA ALA A 185 -3.30 -20.55 -32.45
C ALA A 185 -4.40 -21.42 -33.11
N GLN A 186 -4.01 -22.31 -34.04
CA GLN A 186 -4.94 -23.24 -34.68
C GLN A 186 -5.40 -24.34 -33.71
N THR A 187 -4.46 -24.87 -32.93
CA THR A 187 -4.75 -25.85 -31.88
C THR A 187 -5.62 -25.22 -30.78
N LEU A 188 -5.36 -23.96 -30.40
CA LEU A 188 -6.20 -23.21 -29.47
C LEU A 188 -7.63 -23.05 -30.00
N ASN A 189 -7.79 -22.68 -31.26
CA ASN A 189 -9.12 -22.54 -31.85
C ASN A 189 -9.89 -23.88 -31.86
N LYS A 190 -9.22 -25.00 -32.17
CA LYS A 190 -9.84 -26.33 -32.08
C LYS A 190 -10.27 -26.65 -30.66
N LEU A 191 -9.41 -26.36 -29.68
CA LEU A 191 -9.72 -26.54 -28.27
C LEU A 191 -10.96 -25.73 -27.86
N LEU A 192 -11.00 -24.45 -28.22
CA LEU A 192 -12.12 -23.57 -27.91
C LEU A 192 -13.42 -23.99 -28.61
N LEU A 193 -13.35 -24.69 -29.76
CA LEU A 193 -14.51 -25.35 -30.36
C LEU A 193 -14.99 -26.56 -29.52
N GLU A 194 -14.07 -27.42 -29.07
CA GLU A 194 -14.41 -28.55 -28.17
C GLU A 194 -15.05 -28.08 -26.87
N MET A 195 -14.57 -26.96 -26.33
CA MET A 195 -15.13 -26.31 -25.14
C MET A 195 -16.51 -25.68 -25.37
N GLY A 196 -16.94 -25.57 -26.63
CA GLY A 196 -18.14 -24.85 -27.02
C GLY A 196 -18.05 -23.33 -26.85
N VAL A 197 -16.85 -22.78 -26.63
CA VAL A 197 -16.62 -21.32 -26.50
C VAL A 197 -16.68 -20.65 -27.87
N LEU A 198 -16.11 -21.30 -28.88
CA LEU A 198 -16.19 -20.87 -30.27
C LEU A 198 -17.17 -21.75 -31.05
N ASN A 199 -17.76 -21.16 -32.10
CA ASN A 199 -18.49 -21.85 -33.16
C ASN A 199 -17.83 -21.55 -34.51
N LYS A 200 -17.90 -22.51 -35.44
CA LYS A 200 -17.39 -22.34 -36.81
C LYS A 200 -18.47 -21.70 -37.67
N LYS A 201 -18.21 -20.48 -38.17
CA LYS A 201 -19.04 -19.83 -39.19
C LYS A 201 -18.43 -20.06 -40.56
N VAL A 202 -19.21 -20.61 -41.49
CA VAL A 202 -18.79 -20.77 -42.89
C VAL A 202 -18.95 -19.42 -43.57
N GLY A 203 -17.84 -18.80 -43.91
CA GLY A 203 -17.79 -17.59 -44.74
C GLY A 203 -17.25 -17.90 -46.12
N TRP A 204 -17.59 -17.04 -47.07
CA TRP A 204 -17.00 -17.04 -48.40
C TRP A 204 -16.07 -15.84 -48.53
N SER A 205 -14.90 -16.05 -49.14
CA SER A 205 -13.96 -14.97 -49.47
C SER A 205 -13.36 -15.22 -50.85
N ILE A 206 -12.94 -14.17 -51.54
CA ILE A 206 -12.25 -14.29 -52.82
C ILE A 206 -10.75 -14.33 -52.58
N SER A 207 -10.06 -15.30 -53.19
CA SER A 207 -8.61 -15.40 -53.13
C SER A 207 -7.96 -14.25 -53.92
N LYS A 208 -7.18 -13.39 -53.25
CA LYS A 208 -6.43 -12.31 -53.91
C LYS A 208 -5.42 -12.82 -54.96
N LYS A 209 -4.96 -14.08 -54.87
CA LYS A 209 -4.00 -14.69 -55.81
C LYS A 209 -4.65 -15.34 -57.04
N THR A 210 -5.86 -15.87 -56.89
CA THR A 210 -6.48 -16.72 -57.92
C THR A 210 -7.83 -16.23 -58.40
N GLY A 211 -8.39 -15.19 -57.79
CA GLY A 211 -9.73 -14.66 -58.10
C GLY A 211 -10.88 -15.63 -57.79
N LYS A 212 -10.60 -16.84 -57.33
CA LYS A 212 -11.60 -17.88 -57.09
C LYS A 212 -12.20 -17.76 -55.70
N PRO A 213 -13.48 -18.15 -55.54
CA PRO A 213 -14.09 -18.26 -54.22
C PRO A 213 -13.38 -19.31 -53.39
N LYS A 214 -13.17 -19.00 -52.11
CA LYS A 214 -12.55 -19.87 -51.12
C LYS A 214 -13.38 -19.85 -49.84
N HIS A 215 -13.67 -21.03 -49.30
CA HIS A 215 -14.22 -21.16 -47.96
C HIS A 215 -13.28 -20.54 -46.94
N LYS A 216 -13.78 -19.57 -46.20
CA LYS A 216 -13.10 -18.95 -45.07
C LYS A 216 -13.82 -19.41 -43.80
N GLY A 217 -13.20 -20.33 -43.06
CA GLY A 217 -13.67 -20.66 -41.73
C GLY A 217 -13.39 -19.48 -40.81
N ASN A 218 -14.42 -18.76 -40.41
CA ASN A 218 -14.31 -17.73 -39.37
C ASN A 218 -14.81 -18.32 -38.06
N TYR A 219 -14.10 -18.06 -36.97
CA TYR A 219 -14.54 -18.41 -35.63
C TYR A 219 -15.38 -17.27 -35.06
N ILE A 220 -16.52 -17.59 -34.47
CA ILE A 220 -17.37 -16.65 -33.73
C ILE A 220 -17.58 -17.16 -32.32
N ILE A 221 -17.81 -16.26 -31.37
CA ILE A 221 -18.12 -16.67 -30.00
C ILE A 221 -19.50 -17.31 -29.95
N ASN A 222 -19.60 -18.39 -29.19
CA ASN A 222 -20.87 -19.05 -28.92
C ASN A 222 -21.77 -18.08 -28.13
N THR A 223 -23.04 -18.02 -28.50
CA THR A 223 -24.03 -17.11 -27.92
C THR A 223 -24.13 -17.22 -26.40
N LYS A 224 -23.84 -18.39 -25.83
CA LYS A 224 -23.75 -18.61 -24.38
C LYS A 224 -22.77 -17.65 -23.68
N TYR A 225 -21.67 -17.28 -24.34
CA TYR A 225 -20.61 -16.45 -23.78
C TYR A 225 -20.61 -15.01 -24.34
N ALA A 226 -21.59 -14.67 -25.19
CA ALA A 226 -21.63 -13.40 -25.91
C ALA A 226 -21.74 -12.16 -24.97
N GLY A 227 -22.29 -12.32 -23.77
CA GLY A 227 -22.46 -11.27 -22.76
C GLY A 227 -21.53 -11.36 -21.55
N MET A 228 -20.63 -12.33 -21.49
CA MET A 228 -19.77 -12.55 -20.31
C MET A 228 -18.52 -11.68 -20.29
N GLY A 229 -18.35 -10.80 -21.29
CA GLY A 229 -17.19 -9.92 -21.40
C GLY A 229 -15.89 -10.64 -21.76
N TRP A 230 -15.92 -11.90 -22.20
CA TRP A 230 -14.73 -12.70 -22.54
C TRP A 230 -14.00 -12.22 -23.80
N HIS A 231 -14.71 -11.49 -24.64
CA HIS A 231 -14.24 -11.07 -25.94
C HIS A 231 -14.85 -9.73 -26.34
N VAL A 232 -14.22 -9.10 -27.33
CA VAL A 232 -14.79 -7.98 -28.08
C VAL A 232 -14.51 -8.19 -29.56
N TYR A 233 -15.31 -7.55 -30.40
CA TYR A 233 -15.07 -7.46 -31.84
C TYR A 233 -14.53 -6.08 -32.16
N VAL A 234 -13.31 -6.02 -32.68
CA VAL A 234 -12.66 -4.76 -33.09
C VAL A 234 -12.70 -4.65 -34.60
N GLN A 235 -13.19 -3.53 -35.11
CA GLN A 235 -13.12 -3.20 -36.52
C GLN A 235 -11.79 -2.51 -36.84
N GLY A 236 -11.09 -3.01 -37.85
CA GLY A 236 -9.91 -2.36 -38.42
C GLY A 236 -10.17 -2.03 -39.88
N VAL A 237 -9.82 -0.82 -40.29
CA VAL A 237 -9.85 -0.38 -41.69
C VAL A 237 -8.42 -0.41 -42.21
N ALA A 238 -8.18 -1.15 -43.28
CA ALA A 238 -6.89 -1.16 -43.95
C ALA A 238 -6.73 0.07 -44.85
N ASP A 239 -5.49 0.41 -45.22
CA ASP A 239 -5.17 1.57 -46.08
C ASP A 239 -5.88 1.50 -47.45
N ASP A 240 -6.29 0.31 -47.89
CA ASP A 240 -7.08 0.07 -49.11
C ASP A 240 -8.59 0.30 -48.93
N GLY A 241 -9.02 0.83 -47.78
CA GLY A 241 -10.42 1.08 -47.43
C GLY A 241 -11.20 -0.18 -47.00
N THR A 242 -10.56 -1.35 -46.97
CA THR A 242 -11.24 -2.60 -46.57
C THR A 242 -11.45 -2.63 -45.06
N SER A 243 -12.70 -2.78 -44.62
CA SER A 243 -13.01 -3.04 -43.22
C SER A 243 -12.92 -4.53 -42.89
N SER A 244 -12.32 -4.84 -41.74
CA SER A 244 -12.24 -6.20 -41.20
C SER A 244 -12.69 -6.17 -39.74
N THR A 245 -13.49 -7.15 -39.34
CA THR A 245 -13.85 -7.35 -37.93
C THR A 245 -13.04 -8.51 -37.38
N GLN A 246 -12.31 -8.28 -36.30
CA GLN A 246 -11.48 -9.28 -35.64
C GLN A 246 -12.01 -9.58 -34.23
N LEU A 247 -12.04 -10.86 -33.89
CA LEU A 247 -12.27 -11.31 -32.51
C LEU A 247 -11.03 -11.04 -31.66
N ARG A 248 -11.21 -10.38 -30.52
CA ARG A 248 -10.17 -10.12 -29.52
C ARG A 248 -10.62 -10.63 -28.15
N TRP A 249 -9.70 -11.23 -27.40
CA TRP A 249 -9.91 -11.76 -26.05
C TRP A 249 -9.63 -10.69 -25.01
N THR A 250 -10.49 -10.55 -24.01
CA THR A 250 -10.31 -9.64 -22.87
C THR A 250 -9.59 -10.33 -21.72
N ASN A 251 -9.23 -9.58 -20.67
CA ASN A 251 -8.68 -10.13 -19.43
C ASN A 251 -9.54 -11.25 -18.84
N ILE A 252 -10.86 -11.04 -18.84
CA ILE A 252 -11.81 -12.01 -18.31
C ILE A 252 -11.79 -13.27 -19.16
N GLY A 253 -11.82 -13.14 -20.49
CA GLY A 253 -11.80 -14.31 -21.38
C GLY A 253 -10.51 -15.11 -21.29
N VAL A 254 -9.37 -14.43 -21.17
CA VAL A 254 -8.07 -15.08 -21.00
C VAL A 254 -8.02 -15.85 -19.68
N TYR A 255 -8.44 -15.23 -18.57
CA TYR A 255 -8.49 -15.88 -17.26
C TYR A 255 -9.33 -17.16 -17.28
N GLU A 256 -10.54 -17.11 -17.84
CA GLU A 256 -11.45 -18.24 -17.91
C GLU A 256 -10.91 -19.39 -18.79
N ILE A 257 -10.25 -19.06 -19.90
CA ILE A 257 -9.60 -20.06 -20.77
C ILE A 257 -8.44 -20.74 -20.04
N ILE A 258 -7.65 -19.98 -19.26
CA ILE A 258 -6.58 -20.54 -18.43
C ILE A 258 -7.16 -21.47 -17.37
N GLN A 259 -8.19 -21.05 -16.62
CA GLN A 259 -8.85 -21.90 -15.62
C GLN A 259 -9.38 -23.19 -16.22
N PHE A 260 -9.95 -23.11 -17.43
CA PHE A 260 -10.42 -24.30 -18.13
C PHE A 260 -9.27 -25.26 -18.48
N ILE A 261 -8.16 -24.74 -19.03
CA ILE A 261 -6.98 -25.56 -19.37
C ILE A 261 -6.36 -26.14 -18.09
N ASP A 262 -6.33 -25.36 -17.01
CA ASP A 262 -5.84 -25.76 -15.69
C ASP A 262 -6.62 -26.97 -15.14
N LYS A 263 -7.96 -26.91 -15.22
CA LYS A 263 -8.86 -27.99 -14.81
C LYS A 263 -8.70 -29.28 -15.64
N HIS A 264 -8.17 -29.17 -16.86
CA HIS A 264 -8.01 -30.29 -17.79
C HIS A 264 -6.54 -30.59 -18.11
N LYS A 265 -5.60 -30.14 -17.27
CA LYS A 265 -4.14 -30.29 -17.47
C LYS A 265 -3.69 -31.68 -17.88
N GLN A 266 -4.27 -32.72 -17.26
CA GLN A 266 -3.98 -34.13 -17.56
C GLN A 266 -4.28 -34.51 -19.01
N LYS A 267 -5.34 -33.94 -19.61
CA LYS A 267 -5.70 -34.16 -21.03
C LYS A 267 -4.64 -33.56 -21.97
N TYR A 268 -3.87 -32.58 -21.51
CA TYR A 268 -2.89 -31.84 -22.32
C TYR A 268 -1.44 -32.17 -21.98
N GLY A 269 -1.19 -33.16 -21.13
CA GLY A 269 0.17 -33.52 -20.71
C GLY A 269 0.89 -32.41 -19.95
N ILE A 270 0.12 -31.51 -19.30
CA ILE A 270 0.65 -30.45 -18.45
C ILE A 270 0.89 -31.07 -17.08
N ALA A 271 2.15 -31.17 -16.67
CA ALA A 271 2.58 -31.65 -15.36
C ALA A 271 2.33 -30.58 -14.27
#